data_AF-A0A953NEL6-F1
#
_entry.id   AF-A0A953NEL6-F1
#
_cell.length_a   1.000
_cell.length_b   1.000
_cell.length_c   1.000
_cell.angle_alpha   90.00
_cell.angle_beta   90.00
_cell.angle_gamma   90.00
#
_symmetry.space_group_name_H-M   'P 1'
#
loop_
_entity.id
_entity.type
_entity.pdbx_description
1 polymer ?
#
loop_
_entity_poly.entity_id
_entity_poly.type
_entity_poly.pdbx_seq_one_letter_code
_entity_poly.pdbx_strand_id
1 'polypeptide(L)'
;MTKHTLKEKVDVWYKVINMNKRTMRQSVSMAFKGIVPLMIMIIVLVCIINWLLSFPYRRGENVLGVFIFSNIFFAIILAILSWYLLVKIILHKALNAIDANNKELALKYTKKYVKLSCKRYPNYFAEQVDEIEKTNL
;
A
#
# COMPACT_ATOMS: atom_id res chain seq x y z
N MET A 1 -3.63 -10.70 -25.27
CA MET A 1 -3.37 -10.72 -23.81
C MET A 1 -4.10 -11.90 -23.20
N THR A 2 -3.36 -12.91 -22.74
CA THR A 2 -3.91 -14.07 -22.01
C THR A 2 -4.58 -13.59 -20.72
N LYS A 3 -5.87 -13.94 -20.53
CA LYS A 3 -6.58 -13.67 -19.27
C LYS A 3 -6.12 -14.69 -18.22
N HIS A 4 -5.09 -14.33 -17.45
CA HIS A 4 -4.65 -15.17 -16.32
C HIS A 4 -5.72 -15.22 -15.22
N THR A 5 -5.97 -16.41 -14.69
CA THR A 5 -6.97 -16.62 -13.64
C THR A 5 -6.48 -16.02 -12.31
N LEU A 6 -7.40 -15.60 -11.43
CA LEU A 6 -7.02 -15.01 -10.14
C LEU A 6 -6.19 -15.97 -9.28
N LYS A 7 -6.37 -17.28 -9.42
CA LYS A 7 -5.58 -18.30 -8.72
C LYS A 7 -4.12 -18.30 -9.18
N GLU A 8 -3.90 -18.33 -10.49
CA GLU A 8 -2.57 -18.27 -11.12
C GLU A 8 -1.82 -16.99 -10.76
N LYS A 9 -2.52 -15.83 -10.79
CA LYS A 9 -1.92 -14.56 -10.34
C LYS A 9 -1.44 -14.60 -8.89
N VAL A 10 -2.22 -15.22 -8.01
CA VAL A 10 -1.89 -15.32 -6.58
C VAL A 10 -0.70 -16.25 -6.36
N ASP A 11 -0.62 -17.35 -7.08
CA ASP A 11 0.48 -18.31 -6.97
C ASP A 11 1.81 -17.70 -7.43
N VAL A 12 1.83 -17.02 -8.58
CA VAL A 12 3.01 -16.31 -9.07
C VAL A 12 3.42 -15.20 -8.10
N TRP A 13 2.46 -14.39 -7.61
CA TRP A 13 2.78 -13.39 -6.59
C TRP A 13 3.31 -14.01 -5.30
N TYR A 14 2.84 -15.19 -4.89
CA TYR A 14 3.37 -15.90 -3.74
C TYR A 14 4.84 -16.31 -3.97
N LYS A 15 5.17 -16.89 -5.12
CA LYS A 15 6.56 -17.21 -5.49
C LYS A 15 7.44 -15.96 -5.48
N VAL A 16 6.97 -14.86 -6.07
CA VAL A 16 7.71 -13.57 -6.10
C VAL A 16 7.94 -13.00 -4.71
N ILE A 17 6.94 -13.05 -3.82
CA ILE A 17 7.09 -12.58 -2.44
C ILE A 17 8.09 -13.47 -1.69
N ASN A 18 8.05 -14.78 -1.91
CA ASN A 18 8.97 -15.72 -1.27
C ASN A 18 10.43 -15.50 -1.72
N MET A 19 10.66 -15.38 -3.02
CA MET A 19 12.00 -15.12 -3.60
C MET A 19 12.55 -13.75 -3.16
N ASN A 20 11.72 -12.71 -3.17
CA ASN A 20 12.13 -11.34 -2.84
C ASN A 20 11.83 -10.90 -1.40
N LYS A 21 11.72 -11.85 -0.46
CA LYS A 21 11.27 -11.56 0.91
C LYS A 21 12.06 -10.46 1.61
N ARG A 22 13.38 -10.41 1.41
CA ARG A 22 14.29 -9.42 2.03
C ARG A 22 14.00 -8.02 1.50
N THR A 23 13.95 -7.86 0.19
CA THR A 23 13.68 -6.58 -0.50
C THR A 23 12.28 -6.07 -0.16
N MET A 24 11.28 -6.96 -0.18
CA MET A 24 9.91 -6.58 0.17
C MET A 24 9.77 -6.19 1.65
N ARG A 25 10.45 -6.88 2.57
CA ARG A 25 10.49 -6.53 3.99
C ARG A 25 11.13 -5.16 4.21
N GLN A 26 12.23 -4.85 3.52
CA GLN A 26 12.85 -3.53 3.56
C GLN A 26 11.90 -2.44 3.02
N SER A 27 11.21 -2.70 1.91
CA SER A 27 10.20 -1.79 1.37
C SER A 27 9.05 -1.53 2.35
N VAL A 28 8.60 -2.56 3.07
CA VAL A 28 7.59 -2.42 4.13
C VAL A 28 8.12 -1.56 5.28
N SER A 29 9.33 -1.81 5.77
CA SER A 29 9.92 -1.02 6.86
C SER A 29 10.13 0.44 6.48
N MET A 30 10.64 0.72 5.28
CA MET A 30 10.79 2.08 4.76
C MET A 30 9.44 2.78 4.61
N ALA A 31 8.42 2.06 4.12
CA ALA A 31 7.07 2.61 4.04
C ALA A 31 6.53 3.01 5.42
N PHE A 32 6.70 2.17 6.45
CA PHE A 32 6.29 2.56 7.81
C PHE A 32 7.08 3.76 8.35
N LYS A 33 8.40 3.77 8.16
CA LYS A 33 9.26 4.86 8.62
C LYS A 33 9.01 6.19 7.90
N GLY A 34 8.56 6.16 6.64
CA GLY A 34 8.28 7.38 5.86
C GLY A 34 6.83 7.85 5.93
N ILE A 35 5.87 6.93 5.80
CA ILE A 35 4.45 7.29 5.65
C ILE A 35 3.82 7.70 6.98
N VAL A 36 4.18 7.04 8.08
CA VAL A 36 3.65 7.37 9.41
C VAL A 36 4.00 8.81 9.82
N PRO A 37 5.26 9.28 9.79
CA PRO A 37 5.56 10.67 10.12
C PRO A 37 4.96 11.65 9.10
N LEU A 38 4.87 11.28 7.83
CA LEU A 38 4.24 12.12 6.81
C LEU A 38 2.73 12.30 7.07
N MET A 39 2.02 11.25 7.49
CA MET A 39 0.62 11.36 7.92
C MET A 39 0.46 12.28 9.13
N ILE A 40 1.32 12.14 10.14
CA ILE A 40 1.31 13.01 11.32
C ILE A 40 1.54 14.47 10.92
N MET A 41 2.53 14.72 10.06
CA MET A 41 2.84 16.05 9.55
C MET A 41 1.66 16.67 8.79
N ILE A 42 0.97 15.88 7.96
CA ILE A 42 -0.24 16.34 7.24
C ILE A 42 -1.34 16.69 8.22
N ILE A 43 -1.60 15.87 9.25
CA ILE A 43 -2.62 16.16 10.27
C ILE A 43 -2.31 17.48 10.99
N VAL A 44 -1.06 17.69 11.40
CA VAL A 44 -0.62 18.94 12.02
C VAL A 44 -0.84 20.12 11.08
N LEU A 45 -0.51 19.97 9.79
CA LEU A 45 -0.72 21.00 8.77
C LEU A 45 -2.21 21.34 8.61
N VAL A 46 -3.10 20.34 8.61
CA VAL A 46 -4.57 20.56 8.57
C VAL A 46 -5.03 21.35 9.79
N CYS A 47 -4.53 21.01 10.98
CA CYS A 47 -4.85 21.75 12.20
C CYS A 47 -4.41 23.22 12.11
N ILE A 48 -3.21 23.49 11.61
CA ILE A 48 -2.69 24.86 11.42
C ILE A 48 -3.54 25.62 10.41
N ILE A 49 -3.88 25.02 9.27
CA ILE A 49 -4.69 25.65 8.22
C ILE A 49 -6.10 25.96 8.75
N ASN A 50 -6.73 25.01 9.44
CA ASN A 50 -8.04 25.23 10.04
C ASN A 50 -8.01 26.32 11.12
N TRP A 51 -6.92 26.39 11.89
CA TRP A 51 -6.72 27.47 12.86
C TRP A 51 -6.54 28.83 12.17
N LEU A 52 -5.72 28.92 11.14
CA LEU A 52 -5.52 30.16 10.37
C LEU A 52 -6.79 30.64 9.67
N LEU A 53 -7.56 29.72 9.07
CA LEU A 53 -8.84 30.02 8.42
C LEU A 53 -9.95 30.43 9.40
N SER A 54 -9.79 30.13 10.70
CA SER A 54 -10.75 30.55 11.72
C SER A 54 -10.76 32.05 11.99
N PHE A 55 -9.64 32.75 11.73
CA PHE A 55 -9.52 34.20 11.90
C PHE A 55 -10.37 35.02 10.91
N PRO A 56 -10.25 34.83 9.58
CA PRO A 56 -11.07 35.55 8.60
C PRO A 56 -12.55 35.15 8.68
N TYR A 57 -12.86 33.89 9.02
CA TYR A 57 -14.23 33.45 9.28
C TYR A 57 -14.89 34.26 10.41
N ARG A 58 -14.18 34.50 11.53
CA ARG A 58 -14.67 35.34 12.63
C ARG A 58 -14.83 36.82 12.26
N ARG A 59 -14.11 37.31 11.25
CA ARG A 59 -14.24 38.69 10.73
C ARG A 59 -15.39 38.85 9.71
N GLY A 60 -16.14 37.78 9.43
CA GLY A 60 -17.26 37.82 8.50
C GLY A 60 -16.85 37.72 7.02
N GLU A 61 -15.61 37.33 6.74
CA GLU A 61 -15.16 37.09 5.37
C GLU A 61 -15.69 35.73 4.86
N ASN A 62 -16.13 35.69 3.60
CA ASN A 62 -16.64 34.47 2.95
C ASN A 62 -15.50 33.49 2.61
N VAL A 63 -14.94 32.82 3.62
CA VAL A 63 -13.88 31.81 3.48
C VAL A 63 -14.38 30.37 3.49
N LEU A 64 -15.71 30.16 3.54
CA LEU A 64 -16.34 28.85 3.70
C LEU A 64 -15.96 27.86 2.59
N GLY A 65 -15.88 28.33 1.34
CA GLY A 65 -15.50 27.50 0.19
C GLY A 65 -14.07 26.98 0.27
N VAL A 66 -13.12 27.83 0.70
CA VAL A 66 -11.71 27.45 0.87
C VAL A 66 -11.54 26.48 2.04
N PHE A 67 -12.29 26.69 3.12
CA PHE A 67 -12.31 25.79 4.28
C PHE A 67 -12.80 24.39 3.90
N ILE A 68 -13.92 24.29 3.17
CA ILE A 68 -14.47 23.00 2.75
C ILE A 68 -13.53 22.31 1.74
N PHE A 69 -13.02 23.04 0.75
CA PHE A 69 -12.14 22.47 -0.27
C PHE A 69 -10.83 21.93 0.31
N SER A 70 -10.17 22.69 1.19
CA SER A 70 -8.92 22.25 1.84
C SER A 70 -9.13 20.99 2.66
N ASN A 71 -10.17 20.92 3.50
CA ASN A 71 -10.46 19.72 4.30
C ASN A 71 -10.76 18.49 3.44
N ILE A 72 -11.52 18.63 2.34
CA ILE A 72 -11.78 17.53 1.40
C ILE A 72 -10.49 17.06 0.74
N PHE A 73 -9.64 18.00 0.29
CA PHE A 73 -8.36 17.67 -0.34
C PHE A 73 -7.44 16.89 0.61
N PHE A 74 -7.28 17.36 1.85
CA PHE A 74 -6.47 16.67 2.85
C PHE A 74 -7.07 15.32 3.26
N ALA A 75 -8.39 15.21 3.34
CA ALA A 75 -9.06 13.93 3.60
C ALA A 75 -8.78 12.90 2.50
N ILE A 76 -8.80 13.31 1.22
CA ILE A 76 -8.46 12.44 0.10
C ILE A 76 -7.00 11.97 0.19
N ILE A 77 -6.05 12.88 0.48
CA ILE A 77 -4.63 12.52 0.66
C ILE A 77 -4.46 11.50 1.79
N LEU A 78 -5.06 11.76 2.95
CA LEU A 78 -5.00 10.85 4.10
C LEU A 78 -5.63 9.49 3.78
N ALA A 79 -6.72 9.45 3.02
CA ALA A 79 -7.34 8.21 2.57
C ALA A 79 -6.41 7.38 1.67
N ILE A 80 -5.72 8.02 0.72
CA ILE A 80 -4.76 7.35 -0.17
C ILE A 80 -3.56 6.81 0.62
N LEU A 81 -3.01 7.60 1.55
CA LEU A 81 -1.90 7.18 2.41
C LEU A 81 -2.31 6.01 3.31
N SER A 82 -3.51 6.06 3.89
CA SER A 82 -4.06 4.99 4.72
C SER A 82 -4.26 3.70 3.91
N TRP A 83 -4.76 3.80 2.68
CA TRP A 83 -4.87 2.67 1.77
C TRP A 83 -3.53 2.02 1.47
N TYR A 84 -2.52 2.84 1.13
CA TYR A 84 -1.18 2.34 0.85
C TYR A 84 -0.58 1.64 2.07
N LEU A 85 -0.78 2.19 3.27
CA LEU A 85 -0.32 1.60 4.52
C LEU A 85 -1.03 0.27 4.82
N LEU A 86 -2.34 0.17 4.57
CA LEU A 86 -3.09 -1.09 4.67
C LEU A 86 -2.52 -2.17 3.73
N VAL A 87 -2.20 -1.81 2.49
CA VAL A 87 -1.56 -2.73 1.53
C VAL A 87 -0.21 -3.24 2.08
N LYS A 88 0.61 -2.36 2.68
CA LYS A 88 1.89 -2.74 3.29
C LYS A 88 1.75 -3.61 4.53
N ILE A 89 0.74 -3.38 5.38
CA ILE A 89 0.42 -4.25 6.52
C ILE A 89 0.09 -5.67 6.03
N ILE A 90 -0.70 -5.79 4.97
CA ILE A 90 -1.09 -7.09 4.44
C ILE A 90 0.11 -7.82 3.85
N LEU A 91 0.99 -7.10 3.15
CA LEU A 91 2.26 -7.66 2.67
C LEU A 91 3.14 -8.12 3.84
N HIS A 92 3.21 -7.36 4.93
CA HIS A 92 3.93 -7.77 6.14
C HIS A 92 3.38 -9.08 6.73
N LYS A 93 2.05 -9.21 6.81
CA LYS A 93 1.40 -10.45 7.26
C LYS A 93 1.68 -11.64 6.33
N ALA A 94 1.72 -11.41 5.02
CA ALA A 94 2.11 -12.44 4.06
C ALA A 94 3.56 -12.90 4.28
N LEU A 95 4.50 -11.95 4.42
CA LEU A 95 5.92 -12.25 4.69
C LEU A 95 6.13 -13.04 5.98
N ASN A 96 5.42 -12.67 7.07
CA ASN A 96 5.53 -13.39 8.34
C ASN A 96 4.96 -14.81 8.25
N ALA A 97 3.88 -15.00 7.48
CA ALA A 97 3.32 -16.34 7.26
C ALA A 97 4.24 -17.23 6.40
N ILE A 98 4.97 -16.63 5.45
CA ILE A 98 6.00 -17.32 4.66
C ILE A 98 7.16 -17.74 5.57
N ASP A 99 7.67 -16.86 6.42
CA ASP A 99 8.74 -17.20 7.37
C ASP A 99 8.32 -18.28 8.39
N ALA A 100 7.04 -18.32 8.76
CA ALA A 100 6.47 -19.36 9.62
C ALA A 100 6.11 -20.67 8.88
N ASN A 101 6.47 -20.80 7.59
CA ASN A 101 6.14 -21.92 6.71
C ASN A 101 4.63 -22.24 6.62
N ASN A 102 3.76 -21.30 6.95
CA ASN A 102 2.30 -21.49 6.91
C ASN A 102 1.75 -21.09 5.54
N LYS A 103 1.81 -22.03 4.58
CA LYS A 103 1.44 -21.80 3.18
C LYS A 103 0.01 -21.33 2.99
N GLU A 104 -0.95 -21.91 3.71
CA GLU A 104 -2.37 -21.54 3.58
C GLU A 104 -2.60 -20.06 3.96
N LEU A 105 -2.01 -19.68 5.10
CA LEU A 105 -2.13 -18.34 5.65
C LEU A 105 -1.39 -17.31 4.78
N ALA A 106 -0.22 -17.69 4.25
CA ALA A 106 0.53 -16.89 3.29
C ALA A 106 -0.25 -16.66 1.99
N LEU A 107 -0.84 -17.70 1.40
CA LEU A 107 -1.67 -17.58 0.18
C LEU A 107 -2.90 -16.70 0.41
N LYS A 108 -3.55 -16.81 1.58
CA LYS A 108 -4.69 -15.96 1.95
C LYS A 108 -4.30 -14.48 2.01
N TYR A 109 -3.15 -14.15 2.59
CA TYR A 109 -2.67 -12.77 2.64
C TYR A 109 -2.14 -12.28 1.29
N THR A 110 -1.48 -13.13 0.51
CA THR A 110 -1.08 -12.81 -0.88
C THR A 110 -2.29 -12.51 -1.75
N LYS A 111 -3.37 -13.30 -1.65
CA LYS A 111 -4.64 -13.01 -2.34
C LYS A 111 -5.20 -11.64 -1.98
N LYS A 112 -5.22 -11.30 -0.69
CA LYS A 112 -5.65 -9.97 -0.23
C LYS A 112 -4.74 -8.87 -0.77
N TYR A 113 -3.42 -9.09 -0.74
CA TYR A 113 -2.43 -8.15 -1.26
C TYR A 113 -2.61 -7.90 -2.76
N VAL A 114 -2.77 -8.94 -3.57
CA VAL A 114 -3.00 -8.79 -5.02
C VAL A 114 -4.30 -8.03 -5.31
N LYS A 115 -5.38 -8.34 -4.58
CA LYS A 115 -6.67 -7.67 -4.76
C LYS A 115 -6.63 -6.20 -4.37
N LEU A 116 -6.03 -5.86 -3.24
CA LEU A 116 -6.00 -4.49 -2.70
C LEU A 116 -4.93 -3.61 -3.35
N SER A 117 -3.82 -4.20 -3.79
CA SER A 117 -2.77 -3.43 -4.48
C SER A 117 -3.15 -3.12 -5.94
N CYS A 118 -4.29 -3.63 -6.44
CA CYS A 118 -4.65 -3.61 -7.87
C CYS A 118 -3.48 -4.04 -8.77
N LYS A 119 -2.62 -4.95 -8.28
CA LYS A 119 -1.37 -5.29 -8.97
C LYS A 119 -1.70 -6.06 -10.24
N ARG A 120 -1.17 -5.57 -11.37
CA ARG A 120 -1.18 -6.31 -12.63
C ARG A 120 -0.36 -7.60 -12.48
N TYR A 121 -0.58 -8.52 -13.42
CA TYR A 121 0.20 -9.75 -13.47
C TYR A 121 1.68 -9.39 -13.66
N PRO A 122 2.60 -9.94 -12.86
CA PRO A 122 4.00 -9.57 -12.93
C PRO A 122 4.69 -10.38 -14.02
N ASN A 123 4.41 -10.06 -15.30
CA ASN A 123 4.93 -10.81 -16.47
C ASN A 123 6.45 -11.06 -16.40
N TYR A 124 7.21 -10.00 -16.11
CA TYR A 124 8.67 -10.06 -15.98
C TYR A 124 9.15 -11.04 -14.91
N PHE A 125 8.42 -11.15 -13.80
CA PHE A 125 8.79 -12.07 -12.73
C PHE A 125 8.30 -13.50 -12.98
N ALA A 126 7.23 -13.67 -13.77
CA ALA A 126 6.80 -15.00 -14.20
C ALA A 126 7.85 -15.61 -15.13
N GLU A 127 8.38 -14.84 -16.08
CA GLU A 127 9.48 -15.28 -16.96
C GLU A 127 10.75 -15.63 -16.17
N GLN A 128 11.13 -14.83 -15.18
CA GLN A 128 12.28 -15.14 -14.32
C GLN A 128 12.05 -16.40 -13.46
N VAL A 129 10.85 -16.61 -12.94
CA VAL A 129 10.53 -17.82 -12.17
C VAL A 129 10.63 -19.06 -13.06
N ASP A 130 10.13 -18.98 -14.30
CA ASP A 130 10.19 -20.06 -15.29
C ASP A 130 11.64 -20.36 -15.72
N GLU A 131 12.48 -19.33 -15.88
CA GLU A 131 13.91 -19.49 -16.19
C GLU A 131 14.67 -20.15 -15.03
N ILE A 132 14.39 -19.76 -13.79
CA ILE A 132 14.98 -20.35 -12.59
C ILE A 132 14.54 -21.82 -12.42
N GLU A 133 13.27 -22.14 -12.68
CA GLU A 133 12.80 -23.53 -12.65
C GLU A 133 13.46 -24.40 -13.73
N LYS A 134 13.73 -23.84 -14.93
CA LYS A 134 14.42 -24.55 -16.02
C LYS A 134 15.91 -24.75 -15.79
N THR A 135 16.57 -23.89 -15.01
CA THR A 135 18.01 -24.01 -14.71
C THR A 135 18.30 -24.94 -13.52
N ASN A 136 17.30 -25.29 -12.72
CA ASN A 136 17.42 -26.23 -11.60
C ASN A 136 16.95 -27.66 -11.92
N LEU A 137 16.62 -27.94 -13.18
CA LEU A 137 16.31 -29.25 -13.78
C LEU A 137 17.52 -29.75 -14.57
#